data_AF-A0AAN7B8N5-F1
#
_entry.id   AF-A0AAN7B8N5-F1
#
_cell.length_a   1.000
_cell.length_b   1.000
_cell.length_c   1.000
_cell.angle_alpha   90.00
_cell.angle_beta   90.00
_cell.angle_gamma   90.00
#
_symmetry.space_group_name_H-M   'P 1'
#
loop_
_entity.id
_entity.type
_entity.pdbx_description
1 polymer ?
#
loop_
_entity_poly.entity_id
_entity_poly.type
_entity_poly.pdbx_seq_one_letter_code
_entity_poly.pdbx_strand_id
1 'polypeptide(L)'
;MTTIAPRGFNLKEWLESPYISPNGSTSHGTITPIPAQIQCYALPYGLIGFISHLLTYLTMYLLSRGRDPLLPWRFLRYKVYNLILSSLGLIITIVLTILTMVRCRNGWQLLLVATWKLTFSLTLSIMALHAATLIDWGRIKRINGAIRRTREGVTISDSRKNGSKIGIITMPMGGNESRAGLIHEKDKVTGLFSKIMVWSPLLAVGGVVGFIGIASLVKGSIGHNTELKIITYVFAAAAGVVTVATMICAMVVYPDQRCLVSNIFGSFLFGGMCCLVVLTVLFALYSDWVLGALADDLTGVPSQDVLVFYLIYFLAKRLPMFSM
;
A
#
# COMPACT_ATOMS: atom_id res chain seq x y z
N MET A 1 27.01 -19.42 28.53
CA MET A 1 25.69 -18.95 28.07
C MET A 1 24.64 -19.50 29.01
N THR A 2 24.19 -18.70 29.99
CA THR A 2 23.08 -19.06 30.86
C THR A 2 21.79 -18.96 30.07
N THR A 3 21.12 -20.08 29.84
CA THR A 3 19.76 -20.17 29.32
C THR A 3 18.81 -19.57 30.35
N ILE A 4 18.59 -18.26 30.25
CA ILE A 4 17.53 -17.57 30.99
C ILE A 4 16.21 -18.14 30.45
N ALA A 5 15.51 -18.93 31.27
CA ALA A 5 14.20 -19.44 30.91
C ALA A 5 13.29 -18.25 30.54
N PRO A 6 12.53 -18.33 29.43
CA PRO A 6 11.68 -17.21 29.01
C PRO A 6 10.65 -16.95 30.11
N ARG A 7 10.78 -15.83 30.82
CA ARG A 7 9.68 -15.33 31.66
C ARG A 7 8.46 -15.18 30.75
N GLY A 8 7.34 -15.77 31.16
CA GLY A 8 6.09 -15.67 30.41
C GLY A 8 5.75 -14.20 30.15
N PHE A 9 5.40 -13.87 28.91
CA PHE A 9 5.04 -12.51 28.53
C PHE A 9 3.73 -12.11 29.23
N ASN A 10 3.78 -11.14 30.14
CA ASN A 10 2.60 -10.63 30.84
C ASN A 10 2.09 -9.35 30.13
N LEU A 11 0.99 -9.50 29.37
CA LEU A 11 0.40 -8.40 28.60
C LEU A 11 -0.02 -7.22 29.49
N LYS A 12 -0.54 -7.50 30.69
CA LYS A 12 -0.98 -6.44 31.61
C LYS A 12 0.22 -5.63 32.09
N GLU A 13 1.29 -6.31 32.51
CA GLU A 13 2.54 -5.65 32.92
C GLU A 13 3.14 -4.84 31.77
N TRP A 14 3.14 -5.37 30.54
CA TRP A 14 3.63 -4.64 29.37
C TRP A 14 2.77 -3.41 29.04
N LEU A 15 1.45 -3.46 29.24
CA LEU A 15 0.54 -2.32 29.02
C LEU A 15 0.63 -1.27 30.12
N GLU A 16 0.80 -1.70 31.37
CA GLU A 16 0.82 -0.82 32.54
C GLU A 16 2.20 -0.25 32.84
N SER A 17 3.28 -0.92 32.41
CA SER A 17 4.65 -0.46 32.60
C SER A 17 4.81 0.89 31.91
N PRO A 18 4.88 2.01 32.67
CA PRO A 18 5.24 3.27 32.07
C PRO A 18 6.62 3.08 31.47
N TYR A 19 6.86 3.66 30.31
CA TYR A 19 8.21 3.66 29.77
C TYR A 19 9.12 4.43 30.73
N ILE A 20 9.87 3.70 31.56
CA ILE A 20 10.86 4.25 32.48
C ILE A 20 12.15 4.39 31.66
N SER A 21 12.55 5.63 31.37
CA SER A 21 13.86 5.86 30.78
C SER A 21 14.93 5.26 31.70
N PRO A 22 15.87 4.44 31.18
CA PRO A 22 16.87 3.76 32.00
C PRO A 22 17.76 4.70 32.82
N ASN A 23 17.74 6.00 32.53
CA ASN A 23 18.53 7.01 33.23
C ASN A 23 17.76 7.81 34.30
N GLY A 24 16.58 7.35 34.74
CA GLY A 24 16.02 7.58 36.09
C GLY A 24 15.86 9.00 36.65
N SER A 25 16.22 10.07 35.95
CA SER A 25 16.06 11.43 36.44
C SER A 25 14.68 11.95 36.06
N THR A 26 13.72 11.78 36.97
CA THR A 26 12.44 12.49 37.01
C THR A 26 12.67 13.98 37.28
N SER A 27 13.31 14.68 36.35
CA SER A 27 13.37 16.14 36.39
C SER A 27 12.03 16.68 35.88
N HIS A 28 11.18 17.01 36.85
CA HIS A 28 9.88 17.67 36.67
C HIS A 28 10.05 18.91 35.77
N GLY A 29 9.69 18.80 34.48
CA GLY A 29 9.70 19.90 33.52
C GLY A 29 10.77 19.87 32.42
N THR A 30 11.68 18.89 32.39
CA THR A 30 12.64 18.77 31.28
C THR A 30 12.06 17.95 30.13
N ILE A 31 12.10 18.49 28.91
CA ILE A 31 11.67 17.81 27.68
C ILE A 31 12.40 16.47 27.58
N THR A 32 11.67 15.36 27.68
CA THR A 32 12.26 14.04 27.57
C THR A 32 12.86 13.85 26.18
N PRO A 33 14.06 13.26 26.08
CA PRO A 33 14.72 13.05 24.79
C PRO A 33 13.83 12.19 23.88
N ILE A 34 13.65 12.66 22.64
CA ILE A 34 12.75 12.08 21.63
C ILE A 34 13.00 10.58 21.35
N PRO A 35 14.25 10.08 21.31
CA PRO A 35 14.51 8.65 21.11
C PRO A 35 13.84 7.76 22.15
N ALA A 36 13.71 8.25 23.39
CA ALA A 36 13.11 7.52 24.49
C ALA A 36 11.59 7.36 24.29
N GLN A 37 10.92 8.36 23.69
CA GLN A 37 9.48 8.31 23.43
C GLN A 37 9.11 7.29 22.34
N ILE A 38 10.01 7.01 21.39
CA ILE A 38 9.73 6.11 20.27
C ILE A 38 9.72 4.63 20.69
N GLN A 39 10.33 4.29 21.83
CA GLN A 39 10.35 2.90 22.31
C GLN A 39 8.95 2.37 22.70
N CYS A 40 7.95 3.23 22.86
CA CYS A 40 6.56 2.79 23.03
C CYS A 40 5.94 2.28 21.71
N TYR A 41 6.49 2.68 20.57
CA TYR A 41 5.90 2.51 19.25
C TYR A 41 6.27 1.15 18.65
N ALA A 42 5.31 0.21 18.69
CA ALA A 42 5.54 -1.18 18.29
C ALA A 42 5.28 -1.48 16.80
N LEU A 43 4.88 -0.48 16.00
CA LEU A 43 4.60 -0.67 14.58
C LEU A 43 5.88 -0.57 13.74
N PRO A 44 6.00 -1.31 12.62
CA PRO A 44 7.12 -1.20 11.70
C PRO A 44 7.42 0.22 11.24
N TYR A 45 8.68 0.62 11.37
CA TYR A 45 9.27 1.87 10.88
C TYR A 45 10.66 1.59 10.27
N GLY A 46 11.38 2.63 9.85
CA GLY A 46 12.69 2.51 9.21
C GLY A 46 12.62 1.75 7.89
N LEU A 47 13.71 1.06 7.56
CA LEU A 47 13.82 0.26 6.34
C LEU A 47 12.79 -0.86 6.27
N ILE A 48 12.54 -1.56 7.39
CA ILE A 48 11.55 -2.65 7.40
C ILE A 48 10.13 -2.10 7.20
N GLY A 49 9.80 -0.97 7.83
CA GLY A 49 8.54 -0.25 7.59
C GLY A 49 8.39 0.18 6.13
N PHE A 50 9.45 0.72 5.54
CA PHE A 50 9.48 1.14 4.14
C PHE A 50 9.21 -0.04 3.18
N ILE A 51 9.95 -1.14 3.32
CA ILE A 51 9.75 -2.36 2.52
C ILE A 51 8.32 -2.88 2.72
N SER A 52 7.83 -2.83 3.96
CA SER A 52 6.47 -3.20 4.31
C SER A 52 5.44 -2.37 3.52
N HIS A 53 5.55 -1.04 3.48
CA HIS A 53 4.62 -0.23 2.68
C HIS A 53 4.73 -0.52 1.17
N LEU A 54 5.95 -0.64 0.63
CA LEU A 54 6.16 -0.96 -0.79
C LEU A 54 5.46 -2.27 -1.19
N LEU A 55 5.66 -3.31 -0.39
CA LEU A 55 5.04 -4.61 -0.59
C LEU A 55 3.51 -4.53 -0.48
N THR A 56 2.98 -3.70 0.41
CA THR A 56 1.53 -3.51 0.54
C THR A 56 0.95 -2.84 -0.71
N TYR A 57 1.62 -1.82 -1.26
CA TYR A 57 1.21 -1.21 -2.52
C TYR A 57 1.27 -2.19 -3.69
N LEU A 58 2.31 -3.02 -3.74
CA LEU A 58 2.44 -4.07 -4.75
C LEU A 58 1.28 -5.08 -4.67
N THR A 59 0.94 -5.56 -3.46
CA THR A 59 -0.20 -6.47 -3.25
C THR A 59 -1.51 -5.83 -3.71
N MET A 60 -1.74 -4.57 -3.33
CA MET A 60 -2.93 -3.84 -3.75
C MET A 60 -3.01 -3.73 -5.28
N TYR A 61 -1.90 -3.39 -5.93
CA TYR A 61 -1.83 -3.31 -7.38
C TYR A 61 -2.13 -4.66 -8.04
N LEU A 62 -1.54 -5.76 -7.57
CA LEU A 62 -1.75 -7.10 -8.12
C LEU A 62 -3.19 -7.59 -7.90
N LEU A 63 -3.75 -7.38 -6.71
CA LEU A 63 -5.15 -7.72 -6.42
C LEU A 63 -6.13 -6.90 -7.26
N SER A 64 -5.85 -5.62 -7.52
CA SER A 64 -6.67 -4.78 -8.41
C SER A 64 -6.71 -5.31 -9.86
N ARG A 65 -5.67 -6.08 -10.25
CA ARG A 65 -5.58 -6.76 -11.56
C ARG A 65 -6.09 -8.20 -11.52
N GLY A 66 -6.61 -8.68 -10.38
CA GLY A 66 -7.02 -10.07 -10.18
C GLY A 66 -5.86 -11.07 -10.26
N ARG A 67 -4.64 -10.63 -9.97
CA ARG A 67 -3.42 -11.45 -9.97
C ARG A 67 -3.02 -11.84 -8.56
N ASP A 68 -2.36 -12.99 -8.46
CA ASP A 68 -1.77 -13.48 -7.23
C ASP A 68 -0.57 -12.58 -6.84
N PRO A 69 -0.51 -12.07 -5.60
CA PRO A 69 0.55 -11.16 -5.15
C PRO A 69 1.92 -11.81 -4.97
N LEU A 70 2.01 -13.13 -4.74
CA LEU A 70 3.27 -13.86 -4.67
C LEU A 70 3.73 -14.33 -6.05
N LEU A 71 2.78 -14.70 -6.91
CA LEU A 71 3.03 -15.20 -8.26
C LEU A 71 2.24 -14.38 -9.29
N PRO A 72 2.75 -13.23 -9.75
CA PRO A 72 1.99 -12.29 -10.59
C PRO A 72 1.47 -12.88 -11.91
N TRP A 73 2.04 -14.01 -12.35
CA TRP A 73 1.59 -14.75 -13.53
C TRP A 73 0.33 -15.59 -13.30
N ARG A 74 -0.03 -15.91 -12.05
CA ARG A 74 -1.19 -16.73 -11.71
C ARG A 74 -2.41 -15.86 -11.43
N PHE A 75 -3.58 -16.39 -11.78
CA PHE A 75 -4.87 -15.82 -11.41
C PHE A 75 -5.31 -16.41 -10.09
N LEU A 76 -5.90 -15.57 -9.24
CA LEU A 76 -6.51 -15.96 -7.97
C LEU A 76 -7.54 -17.09 -8.19
N ARG A 77 -7.57 -18.14 -7.37
CA ARG A 77 -8.59 -19.20 -7.50
C ARG A 77 -9.64 -19.15 -6.41
N TYR A 78 -9.28 -18.79 -5.18
CA TYR A 78 -10.13 -19.04 -4.01
C TYR A 78 -10.66 -17.75 -3.36
N LYS A 79 -11.78 -17.21 -3.87
CA LYS A 79 -12.41 -15.98 -3.36
C LYS A 79 -12.64 -16.00 -1.83
N VAL A 80 -13.23 -17.08 -1.31
CA VAL A 80 -13.59 -17.18 0.12
C VAL A 80 -12.35 -17.22 1.00
N TYR A 81 -11.33 -17.98 0.60
CA TYR A 81 -10.07 -18.05 1.34
C TYR A 81 -9.41 -16.67 1.46
N ASN A 82 -9.40 -15.91 0.36
CA ASN A 82 -8.81 -14.57 0.32
C ASN A 82 -9.59 -13.57 1.17
N LEU A 83 -10.92 -13.71 1.21
CA LEU A 83 -11.79 -12.93 2.10
C LEU A 83 -11.47 -13.20 3.57
N ILE A 84 -11.29 -14.48 3.94
CA ILE A 84 -10.98 -14.89 5.31
C ILE A 84 -9.59 -14.38 5.71
N LEU A 85 -8.56 -14.60 4.87
CA LEU A 85 -7.20 -14.13 5.14
C LEU A 85 -7.13 -12.62 5.29
N SER A 86 -7.81 -11.88 4.40
CA SER A 86 -7.85 -10.40 4.48
C SER A 86 -8.57 -9.92 5.74
N SER A 87 -9.66 -10.58 6.14
CA SER A 87 -10.39 -10.22 7.36
C SER A 87 -9.60 -10.53 8.62
N LEU A 88 -8.95 -11.69 8.67
CA LEU A 88 -8.12 -12.09 9.80
C LEU A 88 -6.92 -11.16 9.97
N GLY A 89 -6.21 -10.84 8.88
CA GLY A 89 -5.12 -9.86 8.89
C GLY A 89 -5.58 -8.48 9.33
N LEU A 90 -6.76 -8.05 8.90
CA LEU A 90 -7.33 -6.77 9.33
C LEU A 90 -7.61 -6.76 10.85
N ILE A 91 -8.26 -7.80 11.39
CA ILE A 91 -8.57 -7.88 12.83
C ILE A 91 -7.28 -7.82 13.67
N ILE A 92 -6.26 -8.62 13.31
CA ILE A 92 -4.99 -8.64 14.04
C ILE A 92 -4.29 -7.28 13.96
N THR A 93 -4.24 -6.64 12.79
CA THR A 93 -3.61 -5.32 12.64
C THR A 93 -4.35 -4.23 13.42
N ILE A 94 -5.68 -4.24 13.47
CA ILE A 94 -6.47 -3.31 14.30
C ILE A 94 -6.11 -3.48 15.78
N VAL A 95 -6.15 -4.71 16.30
CA VAL A 95 -5.87 -5.01 17.72
C VAL A 95 -4.46 -4.52 18.09
N LEU A 96 -3.44 -4.89 17.32
CA LEU A 96 -2.05 -4.50 17.59
C LEU A 96 -1.83 -2.99 17.47
N THR A 97 -2.54 -2.32 16.56
CA THR A 97 -2.46 -0.86 16.46
C THR A 97 -3.11 -0.19 17.67
N ILE A 98 -4.25 -0.69 18.14
CA ILE A 98 -4.89 -0.19 19.37
C ILE A 98 -3.97 -0.38 20.58
N LEU A 99 -3.33 -1.56 20.73
CA LEU A 99 -2.35 -1.79 21.80
C LEU A 99 -1.18 -0.78 21.73
N THR A 100 -0.71 -0.46 20.52
CA THR A 100 0.31 0.56 20.31
C THR A 100 -0.18 1.95 20.72
N MET A 101 -1.42 2.31 20.36
CA MET A 101 -2.03 3.58 20.75
C MET A 101 -2.16 3.72 22.27
N VAL A 102 -2.60 2.65 22.95
CA VAL A 102 -2.72 2.62 24.42
C VAL A 102 -1.36 2.82 25.09
N ARG A 103 -0.32 2.14 24.60
CA ARG A 103 1.05 2.25 25.12
C ARG A 103 1.66 3.63 24.86
N CYS A 104 1.40 4.22 23.69
CA CYS A 104 1.90 5.54 23.30
C CYS A 104 0.96 6.70 23.66
N ARG A 105 0.00 6.52 24.58
CA ARG A 105 -1.03 7.53 24.91
C ARG A 105 -0.49 8.89 25.34
N ASN A 106 0.73 8.94 25.88
CA ASN A 106 1.37 10.18 26.33
C ASN A 106 1.99 11.00 25.18
N GLY A 107 2.22 10.39 24.00
CA GLY A 107 2.78 11.05 22.83
C GLY A 107 1.72 11.25 21.75
N TRP A 108 1.03 12.39 21.79
CA TRP A 108 -0.06 12.66 20.84
C TRP A 108 0.40 12.60 19.37
N GLN A 109 1.64 12.98 19.08
CA GLN A 109 2.18 12.92 17.73
C GLN A 109 2.25 11.47 17.23
N LEU A 110 2.76 10.56 18.06
CA LEU A 110 2.83 9.13 17.75
C LEU A 110 1.44 8.50 17.66
N LEU A 111 0.49 9.00 18.45
CA LEU A 111 -0.91 8.58 18.37
C LEU A 111 -1.54 8.93 17.01
N LEU A 112 -1.29 10.13 16.48
CA LEU A 112 -1.76 10.52 15.15
C LEU A 112 -1.12 9.66 14.04
N VAL A 113 0.17 9.33 14.16
CA VAL A 113 0.86 8.46 13.20
C VAL A 113 0.32 7.02 13.28
N ALA A 114 0.09 6.49 14.48
CA ALA A 114 -0.56 5.19 14.65
C ALA A 114 -1.98 5.19 14.06
N THR A 115 -2.73 6.28 14.26
CA THR A 115 -4.09 6.47 13.71
C THR A 115 -4.05 6.49 12.19
N TRP A 116 -3.09 7.19 11.61
CA TRP A 116 -2.86 7.18 10.18
C TRP A 116 -2.59 5.77 9.65
N LYS A 117 -1.64 5.03 10.27
CA LYS A 117 -1.33 3.64 9.85
C LYS A 117 -2.55 2.73 9.97
N LEU A 118 -3.40 2.92 10.98
CA LEU A 118 -4.67 2.21 11.13
C LEU A 118 -5.63 2.54 9.99
N THR A 119 -5.89 3.82 9.73
CA THR A 119 -6.77 4.28 8.63
C THR A 119 -6.28 3.79 7.28
N PHE A 120 -4.96 3.84 7.06
CA PHE A 120 -4.33 3.32 5.84
C PHE A 120 -4.57 1.81 5.69
N SER A 121 -4.32 1.02 6.75
CA SER A 121 -4.58 -0.43 6.75
C SER A 121 -6.05 -0.77 6.51
N LEU A 122 -6.97 -0.09 7.21
CA LEU A 122 -8.42 -0.24 7.04
C LEU A 122 -8.86 0.04 5.61
N THR A 123 -8.43 1.18 5.06
CA THR A 123 -8.80 1.61 3.71
C THR A 123 -8.36 0.57 2.68
N LEU A 124 -7.12 0.08 2.79
CA LEU A 124 -6.59 -0.94 1.88
C LEU A 124 -7.34 -2.27 1.99
N SER A 125 -7.66 -2.72 3.20
CA SER A 125 -8.46 -3.94 3.37
C SER A 125 -9.86 -3.78 2.78
N ILE A 126 -10.52 -2.64 2.99
CA ILE A 126 -11.82 -2.35 2.38
C ILE A 126 -11.73 -2.34 0.85
N MET A 127 -10.70 -1.70 0.29
CA MET A 127 -10.48 -1.69 -1.16
C MET A 127 -10.24 -3.10 -1.72
N ALA A 128 -9.47 -3.94 -1.03
CA ALA A 128 -9.22 -5.32 -1.42
C ALA A 128 -10.49 -6.18 -1.36
N LEU A 129 -11.29 -6.05 -0.29
CA LEU A 129 -12.58 -6.71 -0.14
C LEU A 129 -13.55 -6.26 -1.25
N HIS A 130 -13.62 -4.96 -1.52
CA HIS A 130 -14.48 -4.39 -2.58
C HIS A 130 -14.04 -4.85 -3.98
N ALA A 131 -12.73 -4.92 -4.24
CA ALA A 131 -12.22 -5.49 -5.50
C ALA A 131 -12.62 -6.98 -5.64
N ALA A 132 -12.49 -7.76 -4.56
CA ALA A 132 -12.87 -9.17 -4.56
C ALA A 132 -14.38 -9.40 -4.74
N THR A 133 -15.24 -8.47 -4.30
CA THR A 133 -16.68 -8.56 -4.55
C THR A 133 -17.07 -8.19 -5.98
N LEU A 134 -16.41 -7.20 -6.58
CA LEU A 134 -16.69 -6.74 -7.95
C LEU A 134 -16.16 -7.67 -9.05
N ILE A 135 -15.11 -8.46 -8.78
CA ILE A 135 -14.58 -9.43 -9.74
C ILE A 135 -15.57 -10.61 -9.89
N ASP A 136 -16.36 -10.58 -10.97
CA ASP A 136 -17.19 -11.69 -11.42
C ASP A 136 -16.31 -12.81 -12.02
N TRP A 137 -15.87 -13.72 -11.16
CA TRP A 137 -15.07 -14.89 -11.52
C TRP A 137 -15.73 -15.80 -12.57
N GLY A 138 -17.06 -15.84 -12.61
CA GLY A 138 -17.80 -16.61 -13.60
C GLY A 138 -17.58 -16.08 -15.02
N ARG A 139 -17.40 -14.77 -15.16
CA ARG A 139 -17.07 -14.14 -16.44
C ARG A 139 -15.63 -14.42 -16.87
N ILE A 140 -14.66 -14.32 -15.96
CA ILE A 140 -13.24 -14.58 -16.26
C ILE A 140 -13.05 -16.03 -16.74
N LYS A 141 -13.69 -16.99 -16.07
CA LYS A 141 -13.66 -18.40 -16.50
C LYS A 141 -14.20 -18.58 -17.93
N ARG A 142 -15.28 -17.88 -18.29
CA ARG A 142 -15.85 -17.93 -19.64
C ARG A 142 -14.91 -17.35 -20.70
N ILE A 143 -14.27 -16.21 -20.40
CA ILE A 143 -13.31 -15.56 -21.32
C ILE A 143 -12.08 -16.45 -21.54
N ASN A 144 -11.47 -16.95 -20.46
CA ASN A 144 -10.30 -17.83 -20.57
C ASN A 144 -10.64 -19.14 -21.31
N GLY A 145 -11.84 -19.68 -21.10
CA GLY A 145 -12.32 -20.84 -21.85
C GLY A 145 -12.58 -20.56 -23.33
N ALA A 146 -12.95 -19.33 -23.70
CA ALA A 146 -13.08 -18.90 -25.10
C ALA A 146 -11.71 -18.73 -25.76
N ILE A 147 -10.77 -18.03 -25.10
CA ILE A 147 -9.40 -17.83 -25.60
C ILE A 147 -8.69 -19.18 -25.83
N ARG A 148 -8.86 -20.12 -24.89
CA ARG A 148 -8.29 -21.46 -25.02
C ARG A 148 -8.85 -22.20 -26.25
N ARG A 149 -10.17 -22.13 -26.48
CA ARG A 149 -10.80 -22.71 -27.68
C ARG A 149 -10.32 -22.05 -28.97
N THR A 150 -10.14 -20.73 -28.99
CA THR A 150 -9.57 -20.04 -30.15
C THR A 150 -8.13 -20.48 -30.41
N ARG A 151 -7.32 -20.65 -29.36
CA ARG A 151 -5.93 -21.12 -29.50
C ARG A 151 -5.85 -22.57 -29.98
N GLU A 152 -6.73 -23.44 -29.49
CA GLU A 152 -6.83 -24.83 -29.93
C GLU A 152 -7.43 -24.96 -31.34
N GLY A 153 -8.29 -24.03 -31.78
CA GLY A 153 -8.82 -24.00 -33.14
C GLY A 153 -7.84 -23.52 -34.22
N VAL A 154 -6.74 -22.88 -33.84
CA VAL A 154 -5.69 -22.35 -34.74
C VAL A 154 -4.57 -23.37 -34.99
N THR A 155 -4.68 -24.61 -34.49
CA THR A 155 -3.78 -25.68 -34.94
C THR A 155 -4.04 -26.02 -36.40
N ILE A 156 -3.27 -25.35 -37.25
CA ILE A 156 -2.71 -25.73 -38.54
C ILE A 156 -3.40 -26.97 -39.13
N SER A 157 -4.33 -26.70 -40.05
CA SER A 157 -4.72 -27.68 -41.05
C SER A 157 -3.48 -27.95 -41.91
N ASP A 158 -2.67 -28.91 -41.47
CA ASP A 158 -1.43 -29.31 -42.12
C ASP A 158 -1.82 -30.13 -43.36
N SER A 159 -2.12 -29.42 -44.44
CA SER A 159 -2.50 -30.02 -45.73
C SER A 159 -1.25 -30.55 -46.41
N ARG A 160 -0.73 -31.67 -45.89
CA ARG A 160 0.32 -32.46 -46.53
C ARG A 160 -0.33 -33.46 -47.49
N LYS A 161 -0.67 -32.99 -48.70
CA LYS A 161 -0.76 -33.88 -49.87
C LYS A 161 -0.06 -33.24 -51.06
N ASN A 162 1.09 -33.84 -51.35
CA ASN A 162 1.75 -33.99 -52.65
C ASN A 162 1.47 -32.93 -53.73
N GLY A 163 2.55 -32.22 -54.06
CA GLY A 163 2.82 -31.85 -55.45
C GLY A 163 2.18 -30.54 -55.90
N SER A 164 3.00 -29.48 -55.88
CA SER A 164 2.84 -28.26 -56.66
C SER A 164 1.51 -27.52 -56.53
N LYS A 165 1.50 -26.49 -55.68
CA LYS A 165 1.00 -25.16 -56.03
C LYS A 165 1.35 -24.19 -54.90
N ILE A 166 1.89 -23.03 -55.30
CA ILE A 166 2.17 -21.88 -54.45
C ILE A 166 0.84 -21.44 -53.83
N GLY A 167 0.59 -21.89 -52.60
CA GLY A 167 -0.54 -21.45 -51.81
C GLY A 167 -0.21 -20.11 -51.19
N ILE A 168 -0.69 -19.03 -51.80
CA ILE A 168 -0.74 -17.73 -51.16
C ILE A 168 -1.61 -17.91 -49.91
N ILE A 169 -0.98 -17.88 -48.74
CA ILE A 169 -1.67 -17.84 -47.46
C ILE A 169 -2.36 -16.47 -47.41
N THR A 170 -3.57 -16.38 -47.95
CA THR A 170 -4.50 -15.30 -47.65
C THR A 170 -4.86 -15.45 -46.19
N MET A 171 -4.09 -14.78 -45.32
CA MET A 171 -4.53 -14.53 -43.96
C MET A 171 -5.87 -13.81 -44.05
N PRO A 172 -6.94 -14.33 -43.43
CA PRO A 172 -8.21 -13.64 -43.45
C PRO A 172 -8.01 -12.26 -42.83
N MET A 173 -8.21 -11.21 -43.63
CA MET A 173 -8.23 -9.80 -43.22
C MET A 173 -9.46 -9.50 -42.34
N GLY A 174 -9.85 -10.41 -41.44
CA GLY A 174 -10.87 -10.23 -40.41
C GLY A 174 -10.37 -9.45 -39.20
N GLY A 175 -9.51 -8.45 -39.41
CA GLY A 175 -8.80 -7.71 -38.36
C GLY A 175 -9.64 -6.68 -37.59
N ASN A 176 -10.83 -6.34 -38.07
CA ASN A 176 -11.64 -5.27 -37.46
C ASN A 176 -12.47 -5.74 -36.26
N GLU A 177 -12.95 -6.99 -36.23
CA GLU A 177 -13.74 -7.50 -35.08
C GLU A 177 -12.90 -7.70 -33.82
N SER A 178 -11.64 -8.12 -33.98
CA SER A 178 -10.73 -8.32 -32.84
C SER A 178 -10.35 -6.99 -32.15
N ARG A 179 -10.34 -5.88 -32.90
CA ARG A 179 -10.04 -4.56 -32.35
C ARG A 179 -11.21 -3.99 -31.54
N ALA A 180 -12.45 -4.26 -31.95
CA ALA A 180 -13.65 -3.85 -31.21
C ALA A 180 -13.74 -4.54 -29.83
N GLY A 181 -13.39 -5.83 -29.75
CA GLY A 181 -13.37 -6.57 -28.49
C GLY A 181 -12.36 -6.02 -27.48
N LEU A 182 -11.15 -5.65 -27.94
CA LEU A 182 -10.09 -5.11 -27.08
C LEU A 182 -10.44 -3.73 -26.48
N ILE A 183 -11.12 -2.87 -27.25
CA ILE A 183 -11.56 -1.54 -26.79
C ILE A 183 -12.61 -1.68 -25.69
N HIS A 184 -13.62 -2.53 -25.91
CA HIS A 184 -14.69 -2.75 -24.94
C HIS A 184 -14.19 -3.38 -23.61
N GLU A 185 -13.07 -4.12 -23.63
CA GLU A 185 -12.46 -4.64 -22.41
C GLU A 185 -11.73 -3.55 -21.60
N LYS A 186 -11.06 -2.60 -22.27
CA LYS A 186 -10.40 -1.46 -21.59
C LYS A 186 -11.41 -0.60 -20.82
N ASP A 187 -12.56 -0.30 -21.43
CA ASP A 187 -13.59 0.56 -20.81
C ASP A 187 -14.19 -0.05 -19.53
N LYS A 188 -14.22 -1.39 -19.43
CA LYS A 188 -14.68 -2.07 -18.21
C LYS A 188 -13.66 -2.00 -17.09
N VAL A 189 -12.37 -2.08 -17.42
CA VAL A 189 -11.28 -2.04 -16.42
C VAL A 189 -11.19 -0.65 -15.79
N THR A 190 -11.31 0.42 -16.58
CA THR A 190 -11.31 1.81 -16.08
C THR A 190 -12.52 2.07 -15.16
N GLY A 191 -13.70 1.58 -15.53
CA GLY A 191 -14.90 1.69 -14.70
C GLY A 191 -14.78 0.95 -13.35
N LEU A 192 -14.11 -0.21 -13.31
CA LEU A 192 -13.84 -0.94 -12.07
C LEU A 192 -12.90 -0.15 -11.16
N PHE A 193 -11.81 0.37 -11.71
CA PHE A 193 -10.83 1.16 -10.95
C PHE A 193 -11.49 2.40 -10.32
N SER A 194 -12.32 3.12 -11.09
CA SER A 194 -13.06 4.28 -10.56
C SER A 194 -13.97 3.93 -9.38
N LYS A 195 -14.61 2.76 -9.38
CA LYS A 195 -15.45 2.30 -8.26
C LYS A 195 -14.62 1.95 -7.02
N ILE A 196 -13.43 1.41 -7.20
CA ILE A 196 -12.51 1.11 -6.10
C ILE A 196 -11.94 2.40 -5.50
N MET A 197 -11.65 3.40 -6.34
CA MET A 197 -11.10 4.69 -5.92
C MET A 197 -12.04 5.56 -5.08
N VAL A 198 -13.31 5.17 -4.93
CA VAL A 198 -14.28 5.85 -4.04
C VAL A 198 -13.80 5.93 -2.59
N TRP A 199 -12.89 5.03 -2.18
CA TRP A 199 -12.32 4.98 -0.84
C TRP A 199 -11.11 5.91 -0.62
N SER A 200 -10.62 6.57 -1.69
CA SER A 200 -9.45 7.48 -1.61
C SER A 200 -9.62 8.66 -0.65
N PRO A 201 -10.81 9.28 -0.46
CA PRO A 201 -10.99 10.35 0.52
C PRO A 201 -10.70 9.91 1.95
N LEU A 202 -11.00 8.65 2.32
CA LEU A 202 -10.67 8.12 3.64
C LEU A 202 -9.15 8.03 3.83
N LEU A 203 -8.43 7.66 2.77
CA LEU A 203 -6.97 7.68 2.71
C LEU A 203 -6.43 9.10 2.88
N ALA A 204 -7.06 10.09 2.23
CA ALA A 204 -6.67 11.49 2.32
C ALA A 204 -6.79 12.04 3.75
N VAL A 205 -7.94 11.81 4.39
CA VAL A 205 -8.21 12.28 5.76
C VAL A 205 -7.20 11.68 6.74
N GLY A 206 -6.98 10.37 6.67
CA GLY A 206 -5.94 9.73 7.48
C GLY A 206 -4.55 10.33 7.21
N GLY A 207 -4.24 10.63 5.94
CA GLY A 207 -2.93 11.11 5.52
C GLY A 207 -2.64 12.48 6.12
N VAL A 208 -3.64 13.38 6.12
CA VAL A 208 -3.57 14.68 6.78
C VAL A 208 -3.32 14.53 8.28
N VAL A 209 -4.07 13.66 8.95
CA VAL A 209 -3.91 13.38 10.39
C VAL A 209 -2.49 12.89 10.71
N GLY A 210 -2.00 11.93 9.94
CA GLY A 210 -0.62 11.42 10.09
C GLY A 210 0.42 12.49 9.82
N PHE A 211 0.21 13.32 8.78
CA PHE A 211 1.12 14.40 8.40
C PHE A 211 1.26 15.43 9.51
N ILE A 212 0.17 15.82 10.16
CA ILE A 212 0.21 16.74 11.31
C ILE A 212 1.07 16.14 12.44
N GLY A 213 0.91 14.85 12.74
CA GLY A 213 1.73 14.15 13.74
C GLY A 213 3.22 14.15 13.39
N ILE A 214 3.59 13.73 12.18
CA ILE A 214 4.99 13.70 11.72
C ILE A 214 5.57 15.12 11.64
N ALA A 215 4.85 16.09 11.09
CA ALA A 215 5.32 17.47 10.98
C ALA A 215 5.63 18.07 12.35
N SER A 216 4.80 17.79 13.36
CA SER A 216 5.08 18.21 14.74
C SER A 216 6.34 17.56 15.32
N LEU A 217 6.60 16.28 15.05
CA LEU A 217 7.82 15.59 15.50
C LEU A 217 9.07 16.14 14.81
N VAL A 218 8.98 16.33 13.49
CA VAL A 218 10.07 16.85 12.68
C VAL A 218 10.42 18.27 13.11
N LYS A 219 9.44 19.15 13.31
CA LYS A 219 9.69 20.53 13.74
C LYS A 219 10.51 20.61 15.04
N GLY A 220 10.25 19.73 16.01
CA GLY A 220 10.99 19.69 17.27
C GLY A 220 12.42 19.13 17.15
N SER A 221 12.67 18.28 16.15
CA SER A 221 13.91 17.47 16.06
C SER A 221 14.86 17.94 14.95
N ILE A 222 14.33 18.64 13.95
CA ILE A 222 15.06 18.96 12.72
C ILE A 222 16.27 19.86 12.98
N GLY A 223 16.30 20.67 14.04
CA GLY A 223 17.45 21.53 14.34
C GLY A 223 18.73 20.73 14.60
N HIS A 224 18.61 19.62 15.34
CA HIS A 224 19.73 18.88 15.93
C HIS A 224 20.12 17.62 15.15
N ASN A 225 19.20 17.03 14.39
CA ASN A 225 19.43 15.77 13.69
C ASN A 225 19.69 16.00 12.19
N THR A 226 20.94 15.84 11.75
CA THR A 226 21.34 16.02 10.34
C THR A 226 20.74 14.96 9.41
N GLU A 227 20.58 13.72 9.87
CA GLU A 227 19.96 12.65 9.07
C GLU A 227 18.51 12.98 8.76
N LEU A 228 17.77 13.47 9.77
CA LEU A 228 16.39 13.88 9.60
C LEU A 228 16.25 15.02 8.58
N LYS A 229 17.16 16.01 8.59
CA LYS A 229 17.20 17.09 7.58
C LYS A 229 17.33 16.51 6.17
N ILE A 230 18.30 15.61 5.97
CA ILE A 230 18.55 15.00 4.65
C ILE A 230 17.32 14.24 4.17
N ILE A 231 16.73 13.39 5.02
CA ILE A 231 15.52 12.63 4.70
C ILE A 231 14.37 13.56 4.32
N THR A 232 14.10 14.60 5.12
CA THR A 232 13.03 15.57 4.83
C THR A 232 13.24 16.29 3.50
N TYR A 233 14.46 16.72 3.18
CA TYR A 233 14.74 17.40 1.91
C TYR A 233 14.59 16.46 0.70
N VAL A 234 15.09 15.23 0.79
CA VAL A 234 14.97 14.24 -0.29
C VAL A 234 13.50 13.92 -0.60
N PHE A 235 12.70 13.65 0.43
CA PHE A 235 11.27 13.35 0.25
C PHE A 235 10.47 14.57 -0.20
N ALA A 236 10.79 15.77 0.27
CA ALA A 236 10.15 17.00 -0.19
C ALA A 236 10.44 17.27 -1.67
N ALA A 237 11.69 17.09 -2.11
CA ALA A 237 12.07 17.23 -3.52
C ALA A 237 11.37 16.19 -4.40
N ALA A 238 11.37 14.91 -3.99
CA ALA A 238 10.69 13.85 -4.70
C ALA A 238 9.17 14.11 -4.81
N ALA A 239 8.53 14.54 -3.73
CA ALA A 239 7.13 14.93 -3.73
C ALA A 239 6.86 16.08 -4.71
N GLY A 240 7.68 17.13 -4.69
CA GLY A 240 7.57 18.27 -5.61
C GLY A 240 7.66 17.85 -7.08
N VAL A 241 8.66 17.03 -7.45
CA VAL A 241 8.84 16.53 -8.81
C VAL A 241 7.63 15.72 -9.26
N VAL A 242 7.14 14.81 -8.42
CA VAL A 242 6.01 13.95 -8.76
C VAL A 242 4.70 14.74 -8.87
N THR A 243 4.47 15.73 -8.02
CA THR A 243 3.33 16.64 -8.12
C THR A 243 3.37 17.42 -9.44
N VAL A 244 4.52 18.00 -9.81
CA VAL A 244 4.65 18.74 -11.07
C VAL A 244 4.45 17.81 -12.28
N ALA A 245 5.07 16.63 -12.27
CA ALA A 245 4.94 15.66 -13.36
C ALA A 245 3.50 15.17 -13.54
N THR A 246 2.79 14.86 -12.45
CA THR A 246 1.38 14.43 -12.50
C THR A 246 0.46 15.53 -13.02
N MET A 247 0.70 16.79 -12.65
CA MET A 247 -0.05 17.94 -13.18
C MET A 247 0.20 18.14 -14.68
N ILE A 248 1.46 18.09 -15.14
CA ILE A 248 1.79 18.17 -16.57
C ILE A 248 1.13 17.03 -17.34
N CYS A 249 1.24 15.79 -16.85
CA CYS A 249 0.60 14.64 -17.48
C CYS A 249 -0.92 14.78 -17.56
N ALA A 250 -1.58 15.27 -16.50
CA ALA A 250 -3.01 15.53 -16.52
C ALA A 250 -3.40 16.57 -17.59
N MET A 251 -2.61 17.64 -17.73
CA MET A 251 -2.83 18.64 -18.79
C MET A 251 -2.65 18.09 -20.20
N VAL A 252 -1.68 17.17 -20.41
CA VAL A 252 -1.40 16.58 -21.73
C VAL A 252 -2.40 15.50 -22.12
N VAL A 253 -2.90 14.70 -21.17
CA VAL A 253 -3.78 13.55 -21.44
C VAL A 253 -5.23 13.95 -21.72
N TYR A 254 -5.67 15.14 -21.28
CA TYR A 254 -7.03 15.64 -21.50
C TYR A 254 -7.07 16.83 -22.48
N PRO A 255 -6.61 16.68 -23.75
CA PRO A 255 -6.67 17.74 -24.75
C PRO A 255 -8.07 17.78 -25.39
N ASP A 256 -9.15 17.80 -24.60
CA ASP A 256 -10.46 18.05 -25.18
C ASP A 256 -10.59 19.57 -25.45
N GLN A 257 -11.11 19.94 -26.62
CA GLN A 257 -11.15 21.34 -27.09
C GLN A 257 -12.51 22.00 -26.90
N ARG A 258 -13.54 21.27 -26.46
CA ARG A 258 -14.93 21.78 -26.55
C ARG A 258 -15.33 22.75 -25.44
N CYS A 259 -14.60 22.82 -24.32
CA CYS A 259 -14.86 23.82 -23.28
C CYS A 259 -13.65 23.97 -22.32
N LEU A 260 -12.88 25.04 -22.48
CA LEU A 260 -11.64 25.30 -21.72
C LEU A 260 -11.85 25.18 -20.19
N VAL A 261 -12.91 25.79 -19.66
CA VAL A 261 -13.17 25.83 -18.21
C VAL A 261 -13.51 24.45 -17.64
N SER A 262 -14.35 23.67 -18.35
CA SER A 262 -14.71 22.31 -17.93
C SER A 262 -13.49 21.39 -17.92
N ASN A 263 -12.61 21.53 -18.91
CA ASN A 263 -11.41 20.70 -19.04
C ASN A 263 -10.34 21.07 -18.02
N ILE A 264 -10.18 22.35 -17.70
CA ILE A 264 -9.28 22.77 -16.60
C ILE A 264 -9.78 22.19 -15.28
N PHE A 265 -11.08 22.32 -14.98
CA PHE A 265 -11.64 21.81 -13.73
C PHE A 265 -11.55 20.28 -13.63
N GLY A 266 -11.91 19.55 -14.68
CA GLY A 266 -11.81 18.09 -14.74
C GLY A 266 -10.36 17.60 -14.60
N SER A 267 -9.42 18.23 -15.32
CA SER A 267 -8.00 17.91 -15.24
C SER A 267 -7.41 18.23 -13.87
N PHE A 268 -7.82 19.32 -13.25
CA PHE A 268 -7.38 19.68 -11.90
C PHE A 268 -7.91 18.72 -10.84
N LEU A 269 -9.18 18.30 -10.94
CA LEU A 269 -9.75 17.31 -10.03
C LEU A 269 -9.07 15.95 -10.20
N PHE A 270 -8.92 15.47 -11.44
CA PHE A 270 -8.27 14.18 -11.69
C PHE A 270 -6.78 14.21 -11.31
N GLY A 271 -6.04 15.21 -11.81
CA GLY A 271 -4.63 15.41 -11.48
C GLY A 271 -4.41 15.64 -9.99
N GLY A 272 -5.29 16.41 -9.34
CA GLY A 272 -5.28 16.64 -7.90
C GLY A 272 -5.52 15.36 -7.10
N MET A 273 -6.49 14.52 -7.51
CA MET A 273 -6.72 13.22 -6.87
C MET A 273 -5.56 12.25 -7.06
N CYS A 274 -4.99 12.17 -8.27
CA CYS A 274 -3.79 11.37 -8.54
C CYS A 274 -2.60 11.85 -7.70
N CYS A 275 -2.37 13.16 -7.67
CA CYS A 275 -1.34 13.80 -6.86
C CYS A 275 -1.54 13.47 -5.38
N LEU A 276 -2.76 13.58 -4.86
CA LEU A 276 -3.09 13.26 -3.48
C LEU A 276 -2.72 11.81 -3.15
N VAL A 277 -3.12 10.85 -3.99
CA VAL A 277 -2.80 9.43 -3.75
C VAL A 277 -1.29 9.20 -3.74
N VAL A 278 -0.57 9.77 -4.71
CA VAL A 278 0.89 9.59 -4.78
C VAL A 278 1.61 10.30 -3.63
N LEU A 279 1.19 11.50 -3.25
CA LEU A 279 1.71 12.20 -2.07
C LEU A 279 1.44 11.40 -0.79
N THR A 280 0.29 10.75 -0.70
CA THR A 280 -0.05 9.90 0.44
C THR A 280 0.84 8.66 0.51
N VAL A 281 1.18 8.08 -0.65
CA VAL A 281 2.18 7.00 -0.75
C VAL A 281 3.56 7.47 -0.30
N LEU A 282 4.04 8.58 -0.84
CA LEU A 282 5.33 9.17 -0.47
C LEU A 282 5.38 9.55 1.01
N PHE A 283 4.27 10.04 1.56
CA PHE A 283 4.14 10.38 2.97
C PHE A 283 4.26 9.15 3.87
N ALA A 284 3.63 8.02 3.49
CA ALA A 284 3.78 6.77 4.24
C ALA A 284 5.25 6.33 4.28
N LEU A 285 5.94 6.34 3.13
CA LEU A 285 7.36 6.01 3.04
C LEU A 285 8.22 6.98 3.86
N TYR A 286 7.97 8.29 3.76
CA TYR A 286 8.64 9.33 4.53
C TYR A 286 8.49 9.10 6.04
N SER A 287 7.28 8.78 6.50
CA SER A 287 7.01 8.57 7.92
C SER A 287 7.83 7.44 8.54
N ASP A 288 8.13 6.38 7.78
CA ASP A 288 8.95 5.28 8.28
C ASP A 288 10.41 5.69 8.45
N TRP A 289 10.97 6.42 7.48
CA TRP A 289 12.34 6.94 7.56
C TRP A 289 12.51 7.98 8.66
N VAL A 290 11.53 8.88 8.83
CA VAL A 290 11.53 9.85 9.93
C VAL A 290 11.52 9.14 11.27
N LEU A 291 10.64 8.17 11.46
CA LEU A 291 10.58 7.42 12.72
C LEU A 291 11.88 6.64 12.98
N GLY A 292 12.51 6.06 11.95
CA GLY A 292 13.83 5.42 12.08
C GLY A 292 14.93 6.40 12.49
N ALA A 293 15.00 7.58 11.85
CA ALA A 293 15.99 8.60 12.18
C ALA A 293 15.79 9.19 13.58
N LEU A 294 14.53 9.31 14.03
CA LEU A 294 14.23 9.75 15.39
C LEU A 294 14.52 8.68 16.45
N ALA A 295 14.45 7.40 16.07
CA ALA A 295 14.82 6.27 16.92
C ALA A 295 16.35 6.04 17.02
N ASP A 296 17.13 6.76 16.21
CA ASP A 296 18.55 6.47 15.97
C ASP A 296 18.78 5.02 15.45
N ASP A 297 17.79 4.50 14.72
CA ASP A 297 17.83 3.19 14.07
C ASP A 297 17.06 3.23 12.75
N LEU A 298 17.79 3.49 11.67
CA LEU A 298 17.25 3.51 10.32
C LEU A 298 16.81 2.13 9.83
N THR A 299 17.31 1.04 10.42
CA THR A 299 16.90 -0.31 10.02
C THR A 299 15.49 -0.64 10.50
N GLY A 300 15.11 -0.09 11.65
CA GLY A 300 13.81 -0.30 12.28
C GLY A 300 13.72 -1.65 12.99
N VAL A 301 14.84 -2.16 13.52
CA VAL A 301 14.87 -3.38 14.31
C VAL A 301 14.37 -3.05 15.72
N PRO A 302 13.21 -3.59 16.12
CA PRO A 302 12.66 -3.31 17.45
C PRO A 302 13.55 -3.87 18.56
N SER A 303 13.45 -3.29 19.75
CA SER A 303 13.97 -3.91 20.96
C SER A 303 13.33 -5.28 21.20
N GLN A 304 14.02 -6.16 21.93
CA GLN A 304 13.58 -7.55 22.16
C GLN A 304 12.16 -7.63 22.77
N ASP A 305 11.78 -6.65 23.59
CA ASP A 305 10.50 -6.62 24.30
C ASP A 305 9.28 -6.34 23.40
N VAL A 306 9.49 -5.70 22.24
CA VAL A 306 8.41 -5.38 21.28
C VAL A 306 8.53 -6.17 19.97
N LEU A 307 9.60 -6.94 19.81
CA LEU A 307 9.89 -7.76 18.63
C LEU A 307 8.74 -8.72 18.29
N VAL A 308 8.12 -9.35 19.28
CA VAL A 308 7.02 -10.31 19.04
C VAL A 308 5.81 -9.60 18.41
N PHE A 309 5.35 -8.48 18.99
CA PHE A 309 4.24 -7.72 18.44
C PHE A 309 4.54 -7.16 17.06
N TYR A 310 5.78 -6.68 16.89
CA TYR A 310 6.27 -6.19 15.62
C TYR A 310 6.20 -7.25 14.52
N LEU A 311 6.68 -8.46 14.80
CA LEU A 311 6.66 -9.58 13.86
C LEU A 311 5.24 -10.05 13.57
N ILE A 312 4.38 -10.16 14.60
CA ILE A 312 2.97 -10.53 14.40
C ILE A 312 2.27 -9.48 13.54
N TYR A 313 2.48 -8.18 13.80
CA TYR A 313 1.92 -7.12 12.99
C TYR A 313 2.40 -7.19 11.55
N PHE A 314 3.70 -7.37 11.36
CA PHE A 314 4.31 -7.50 10.04
C PHE A 314 3.71 -8.70 9.28
N LEU A 315 3.65 -9.88 9.89
CA LEU A 315 3.08 -11.09 9.29
C LEU A 315 1.57 -10.94 9.01
N ALA A 316 0.81 -10.38 9.95
CA ALA A 316 -0.62 -10.15 9.81
C ALA A 316 -0.96 -9.25 8.61
N LYS A 317 -0.19 -8.18 8.43
CA LYS A 317 -0.32 -7.26 7.27
C LYS A 317 0.02 -7.94 5.94
N ARG A 318 0.78 -9.05 5.97
CA ARG A 318 1.15 -9.87 4.81
C ARG A 318 0.21 -11.05 4.56
N LEU A 319 -0.73 -11.34 5.45
CA LEU A 319 -1.69 -12.43 5.24
C LEU A 319 -2.42 -12.35 3.88
N PRO A 320 -2.84 -11.16 3.39
CA PRO A 320 -3.43 -11.06 2.05
C PRO A 320 -2.50 -11.49 0.91
N MET A 321 -1.18 -11.57 1.11
CA MET A 321 -0.26 -12.07 0.09
C MET A 321 -0.34 -13.58 -0.10
N PHE A 322 -0.74 -14.32 0.93
CA PHE A 322 -0.87 -15.77 0.84
C PHE A 322 -2.19 -16.18 0.16
N SER A 323 -2.91 -15.24 -0.44
CA SER A 323 -4.09 -15.49 -1.25
C SER A 323 -3.73 -16.30 -2.50
N MET A 324 -4.20 -17.55 -2.59
CA MET A 324 -4.04 -18.43 -3.76
C MET A 324 -5.32 -18.49 -4.64
#